data_AF-A0A1V9ENX2-F1
#
_entry.id   AF-A0A1V9ENX2-F1
#
_cell.length_a   1.000
_cell.length_b   1.000
_cell.length_c   1.000
_cell.angle_alpha   90.00
_cell.angle_beta   90.00
_cell.angle_gamma   90.00
#
_symmetry.space_group_name_H-M   'P 1'
#
loop_
_entity.id
_entity.type
_entity.pdbx_description
1 polymer ?
#
loop_
_entity_poly.entity_id
_entity_poly.type
_entity_poly.pdbx_seq_one_letter_code
_entity_poly.pdbx_strand_id
1 'polypeptide(L)'
;MYKAQSADIEKTYEELEDDFSLFKKVPEGVYIRLRTKLAKERTEIHKTISEPGVESSNLKTYFRQGITLSTQLPTNWASRPMLAKEELQKLVFPEGVTYNREKELFLTSKVNTIFQPIPRLNCISESDKNKQGSISADLSNWVGTIGF
;
A
#
# COMPACT_ATOMS: atom_id res chain seq x y z
N MET A 1 15.20 7.19 8.43
CA MET A 1 16.55 7.79 8.34
C MET A 1 16.65 8.72 7.13
N TYR A 2 16.54 8.22 5.90
CA TYR A 2 16.64 9.05 4.67
C TYR A 2 15.59 10.16 4.53
N LYS A 3 14.37 9.96 5.05
CA LYS A 3 13.31 11.00 5.03
C LYS A 3 13.64 12.21 5.93
N ALA A 4 14.32 11.99 7.05
CA ALA A 4 14.76 13.07 7.94
C ALA A 4 15.93 13.84 7.31
N GLN A 5 16.90 13.12 6.74
CA GLN A 5 18.04 13.72 6.01
C GLN A 5 17.59 14.57 4.82
N SER A 6 16.54 14.17 4.09
CA SER A 6 15.98 14.98 3.01
C SER A 6 15.36 16.29 3.52
N ALA A 7 14.70 16.27 4.68
CA ALA A 7 14.10 17.46 5.26
C ALA A 7 15.17 18.45 5.76
N ASP A 8 16.25 17.94 6.36
CA ASP A 8 17.39 18.76 6.79
C ASP A 8 18.08 19.44 5.59
N ILE A 9 18.24 18.73 4.46
CA ILE A 9 18.83 19.29 3.24
C ILE A 9 17.96 20.42 2.67
N GLU A 10 16.64 20.24 2.63
CA GLU A 10 15.70 21.28 2.15
C GLU A 10 15.81 22.54 3.03
N LYS A 11 15.89 22.37 4.36
CA LYS A 11 16.07 23.48 5.30
C LYS A 11 17.39 24.22 5.09
N THR A 12 18.51 23.51 4.94
CA THR A 12 19.80 24.15 4.62
C THR A 12 19.81 24.84 3.26
N TYR A 13 18.96 24.41 2.33
CA TYR A 13 18.83 25.02 1.02
C TYR A 13 18.07 26.35 1.11
N GLU A 14 16.99 26.39 1.88
CA GLU A 14 16.23 27.61 2.20
C GLU A 14 17.11 28.64 2.92
N GLU A 15 17.85 28.22 3.96
CA GLU A 15 18.77 29.10 4.70
C GLU A 15 19.87 29.70 3.79
N LEU A 16 20.39 28.93 2.84
CA LEU A 16 21.39 29.38 1.88
C LEU A 16 20.81 30.38 0.85
N GLU A 17 19.56 30.18 0.42
CA GLU A 17 18.86 31.12 -0.47
C GLU A 17 18.55 32.46 0.23
N ASP A 18 18.17 32.41 1.50
CA ASP A 18 17.96 33.59 2.34
C ASP A 18 19.27 34.37 2.56
N ASP A 19 20.36 33.69 2.89
CA ASP A 19 21.67 34.32 3.10
C ASP A 19 22.27 34.97 1.83
N PHE A 20 21.98 34.42 0.66
CA PHE A 20 22.38 35.01 -0.62
C PHE A 20 21.47 36.17 -1.04
N SER A 21 20.15 36.00 -0.97
CA SER A 21 19.17 36.92 -1.55
C SER A 21 18.82 38.08 -0.62
N LEU A 22 18.65 37.82 0.67
CA LEU A 22 18.20 38.80 1.67
C LEU A 22 19.40 39.52 2.31
N PHE A 23 20.45 38.76 2.63
CA PHE A 23 21.54 39.29 3.43
C PHE A 23 22.82 39.62 2.64
N LYS A 24 22.92 39.19 1.37
CA LYS A 24 24.12 39.30 0.52
C LYS A 24 25.41 38.90 1.26
N LYS A 25 25.31 37.97 2.21
CA LYS A 25 26.43 37.54 3.06
C LYS A 25 27.39 36.62 2.31
N VAL A 26 26.93 36.05 1.20
CA VAL A 26 27.64 35.02 0.45
C VAL A 26 27.99 35.56 -0.93
N PRO A 27 29.28 35.54 -1.33
CA PRO A 27 29.67 35.83 -2.71
C PRO A 27 29.06 34.82 -3.68
N GLU A 28 28.65 35.26 -4.86
CA GLU A 28 27.94 34.44 -5.85
C GLU A 28 28.68 33.14 -6.23
N GLY A 29 30.01 33.19 -6.35
CA GLY A 29 30.82 31.99 -6.61
C GLY A 29 30.79 30.95 -5.48
N VAL A 30 30.62 31.37 -4.23
CA VAL A 30 30.50 30.47 -3.07
C VAL A 30 29.09 29.87 -3.02
N TYR A 31 28.07 30.69 -3.29
CA TYR A 31 26.68 30.24 -3.37
C TYR A 31 26.49 29.16 -4.45
N ILE A 32 26.97 29.39 -5.67
CA ILE A 32 26.86 28.43 -6.78
C ILE A 32 27.52 27.10 -6.40
N ARG A 33 28.71 27.13 -5.76
CA ARG A 33 29.43 25.93 -5.34
C ARG A 33 28.67 25.12 -4.29
N LEU A 34 28.14 25.79 -3.26
CA LEU A 34 27.39 25.16 -2.18
C LEU A 34 26.05 24.59 -2.69
N ARG A 35 25.33 25.36 -3.51
CA ARG A 35 24.09 24.92 -4.16
C ARG A 35 24.31 23.68 -5.02
N THR A 36 25.39 23.66 -5.80
CA THR A 36 25.74 22.51 -6.64
C THR A 36 26.05 21.26 -5.80
N LYS A 37 26.73 21.43 -4.65
CA LYS A 37 27.03 20.33 -3.74
C LYS A 37 25.75 19.77 -3.08
N LEU A 38 24.89 20.64 -2.56
CA LEU A 38 23.60 20.25 -1.97
C LEU A 38 22.68 19.58 -2.99
N ALA A 39 22.65 20.07 -4.24
CA ALA A 39 21.90 19.43 -5.31
C ALA A 39 22.40 18.01 -5.60
N LYS A 40 23.72 17.79 -5.61
CA LYS A 40 24.31 16.45 -5.77
C LYS A 40 23.91 15.52 -4.62
N GLU A 41 24.04 15.96 -3.37
CA GLU A 41 23.65 15.18 -2.19
C GLU A 41 22.15 14.82 -2.21
N ARG A 42 21.30 15.77 -2.62
CA ARG A 42 19.86 15.53 -2.83
C ARG A 42 19.61 14.47 -3.89
N THR A 43 20.28 14.55 -5.04
CA THR A 43 20.12 13.55 -6.12
C THR A 43 20.60 12.17 -5.68
N GLU A 44 21.66 12.09 -4.89
CA GLU A 44 22.22 10.84 -4.40
C GLU A 44 21.30 10.18 -3.37
N ILE A 45 20.77 10.94 -2.40
CA ILE A 45 19.77 10.44 -1.45
C ILE A 45 18.50 9.99 -2.18
N HIS A 46 18.01 10.78 -3.14
CA HIS A 46 16.85 10.40 -3.93
C HIS A 46 17.10 9.13 -4.74
N LYS A 47 18.31 8.96 -5.29
CA LYS A 47 18.71 7.74 -5.99
C LYS A 47 18.72 6.55 -5.03
N THR A 48 19.27 6.68 -3.82
CA THR A 48 19.26 5.61 -2.81
C THR A 48 17.85 5.26 -2.33
N ILE A 49 16.93 6.23 -2.28
CA ILE A 49 15.52 5.99 -1.94
C ILE A 49 14.77 5.32 -3.11
N SER A 50 15.08 5.74 -4.35
CA SER A 50 14.43 5.24 -5.56
C SER A 50 14.99 3.89 -6.04
N GLU A 51 16.22 3.55 -5.67
CA GLU A 51 16.74 2.21 -5.83
C GLU A 51 15.91 1.29 -4.93
N PRO A 52 15.24 0.27 -5.48
CA PRO A 52 14.45 -0.66 -4.68
C PRO A 52 15.41 -1.39 -3.74
N GLY A 53 15.50 -0.90 -2.51
CA GLY A 53 16.26 -1.50 -1.43
C GLY A 53 15.77 -2.93 -1.26
N VAL A 54 16.61 -3.86 -1.71
CA VAL A 54 16.42 -5.31 -1.61
C VAL A 54 15.31 -5.84 -2.55
N GLU A 55 15.64 -5.95 -3.85
CA GLU A 55 15.12 -7.03 -4.71
C GLU A 55 15.61 -8.37 -4.15
N SER A 56 15.07 -8.81 -3.01
CA SER A 56 15.24 -10.20 -2.63
C SER A 56 14.37 -11.03 -3.57
N SER A 57 14.98 -12.02 -4.22
CA SER A 57 14.26 -13.02 -5.03
C SER A 57 13.09 -13.63 -4.24
N ASN A 58 13.24 -13.77 -2.93
CA ASN A 58 12.20 -14.22 -2.01
C ASN A 58 11.00 -13.27 -1.97
N LEU A 59 11.20 -11.95 -1.86
CA LEU A 59 10.10 -10.98 -1.84
C LEU A 59 9.30 -11.01 -3.15
N LYS A 60 9.98 -11.05 -4.30
CA LYS A 60 9.34 -11.16 -5.62
C LYS A 60 8.52 -12.46 -5.73
N THR A 61 9.05 -13.54 -5.17
CA THR A 61 8.37 -14.84 -5.14
C THR A 61 7.12 -14.80 -4.26
N TYR A 62 7.21 -14.28 -3.04
CA TYR A 62 6.06 -14.13 -2.15
C TYR A 62 5.00 -13.18 -2.71
N PHE A 63 5.42 -12.09 -3.37
CA PHE A 63 4.50 -11.17 -4.02
C PHE A 63 3.72 -11.86 -5.15
N ARG A 64 4.39 -12.63 -6.00
CA ARG A 64 3.73 -13.45 -7.04
C ARG A 64 2.77 -14.47 -6.44
N GLN A 65 3.19 -15.17 -5.38
CA GLN A 65 2.33 -16.13 -4.68
C GLN A 65 1.10 -15.45 -4.09
N GLY A 66 1.28 -14.27 -3.47
CA GLY A 66 0.18 -13.46 -2.96
C GLY A 66 -0.82 -13.07 -4.04
N ILE A 67 -0.35 -12.64 -5.21
CA ILE A 67 -1.22 -12.34 -6.36
C ILE A 67 -1.96 -13.59 -6.84
N THR A 68 -1.27 -14.72 -7.02
CA THR A 68 -1.89 -15.97 -7.44
C THR A 68 -2.96 -16.44 -6.45
N LEU A 69 -2.68 -16.33 -5.15
CA LEU A 69 -3.64 -16.64 -4.11
C LEU A 69 -4.85 -15.69 -4.15
N SER A 70 -4.61 -14.39 -4.31
CA SER A 70 -5.66 -13.37 -4.43
C SER A 70 -6.61 -13.62 -5.61
N THR A 71 -6.10 -14.00 -6.78
CA THR A 71 -6.93 -14.22 -7.97
C THR A 71 -7.71 -15.53 -7.93
N GLN A 72 -7.20 -16.53 -7.19
CA GLN A 72 -7.83 -17.84 -7.04
C GLN A 72 -8.46 -18.04 -5.66
N LEU A 73 -8.65 -16.96 -4.91
CA LEU A 73 -9.10 -16.99 -3.53
C LEU A 73 -10.44 -17.75 -3.34
N PRO A 74 -11.48 -17.63 -4.19
CA PRO A 74 -12.77 -18.30 -3.95
C PRO A 74 -12.65 -19.80 -4.16
N THR A 75 -11.91 -20.21 -5.19
CA THR A 75 -11.60 -21.63 -5.48
C THR A 75 -10.75 -22.24 -4.37
N ASN A 76 -9.77 -21.50 -3.86
CA ASN A 76 -8.95 -21.91 -2.72
C ASN A 76 -9.78 -22.03 -1.45
N TRP A 77 -10.72 -21.11 -1.21
CA TRP A 77 -11.62 -21.19 -0.06
C TRP A 77 -12.51 -22.44 -0.15
N ALA A 78 -13.21 -22.64 -1.26
CA ALA A 78 -14.15 -23.74 -1.43
C ALA A 78 -13.53 -25.14 -1.27
N SER A 79 -12.29 -25.31 -1.75
CA SER A 79 -11.58 -26.60 -1.72
C SER A 79 -10.86 -26.92 -0.41
N ARG A 80 -10.76 -25.97 0.53
CA ARG A 80 -9.97 -26.13 1.76
C ARG A 80 -10.77 -26.71 2.94
N PRO A 81 -10.14 -27.53 3.80
CA PRO A 81 -10.72 -27.95 5.07
C PRO A 81 -10.84 -26.78 6.07
N MET A 82 -11.63 -26.94 7.13
CA MET A 82 -11.94 -25.88 8.09
C MET A 82 -10.70 -25.18 8.66
N LEU A 83 -9.71 -25.94 9.12
CA LEU A 83 -8.47 -25.35 9.67
C LEU A 83 -7.74 -24.46 8.65
N ALA A 84 -7.65 -24.91 7.39
CA ALA A 84 -7.00 -24.14 6.33
C ALA A 84 -7.83 -22.92 5.87
N LYS A 85 -9.15 -22.94 6.10
CA LYS A 85 -10.04 -21.78 5.93
C LYS A 85 -9.81 -20.74 7.03
N GLU A 86 -9.67 -21.16 8.28
CA GLU A 86 -9.34 -20.25 9.38
C GLU A 86 -7.99 -19.56 9.17
N GLU A 87 -6.98 -20.30 8.70
CA GLU A 87 -5.68 -19.73 8.32
C GLU A 87 -5.80 -18.72 7.18
N LEU A 88 -6.58 -19.08 6.14
CA LEU A 88 -6.83 -18.19 5.01
C LEU A 88 -7.59 -16.93 5.44
N GLN A 89 -8.56 -17.06 6.35
CA GLN A 89 -9.31 -15.95 6.90
C GLN A 89 -8.42 -15.02 7.72
N LYS A 90 -7.51 -15.55 8.55
CA LYS A 90 -6.51 -14.74 9.27
C LYS A 90 -5.53 -14.04 8.33
N LEU A 91 -5.19 -14.67 7.21
CA LEU A 91 -4.31 -14.08 6.20
C LEU A 91 -4.97 -12.89 5.49
N VAL A 92 -6.26 -13.01 5.15
CA VAL A 92 -7.05 -11.96 4.50
C VAL A 92 -7.44 -10.86 5.49
N PHE A 93 -7.81 -11.23 6.71
CA PHE A 93 -8.24 -10.34 7.79
C PHE A 93 -7.35 -10.54 9.03
N PRO A 94 -6.22 -9.81 9.13
CA PRO A 94 -5.26 -9.99 10.21
C PRO A 94 -5.81 -9.71 11.61
N GLU A 95 -6.81 -8.82 11.70
CA GLU A 95 -7.51 -8.50 12.95
C GLU A 95 -8.73 -9.38 13.20
N GLY A 96 -8.95 -10.38 12.34
CA GLY A 96 -10.08 -11.29 12.41
C GLY A 96 -11.37 -10.71 11.84
N VAL A 97 -12.45 -11.43 12.11
CA VAL A 97 -13.81 -11.10 11.66
C VAL A 97 -14.71 -11.10 12.89
N THR A 98 -15.44 -10.02 13.10
CA THR A 98 -16.43 -9.92 14.18
C THR A 98 -17.84 -9.93 13.61
N TYR A 99 -18.81 -10.44 14.37
CA TYR A 99 -20.20 -10.45 13.94
C TYR A 99 -20.99 -9.42 14.73
N ASN A 100 -21.56 -8.44 14.02
CA ASN A 100 -22.49 -7.50 14.62
C ASN A 100 -23.90 -8.10 14.58
N ARG A 101 -24.42 -8.48 15.75
CA ARG A 101 -25.75 -9.09 15.88
C ARG A 101 -26.90 -8.14 15.60
N GLU A 102 -26.73 -6.85 15.90
CA GLU A 102 -27.79 -5.84 15.69
C GLU A 102 -27.99 -5.53 14.21
N LYS A 103 -26.89 -5.55 13.44
CA LYS A 103 -26.89 -5.26 12.01
C LYS A 103 -26.89 -6.52 11.15
N GLU A 104 -26.78 -7.70 11.76
CA GLU A 104 -26.66 -9.00 11.09
C GLU A 104 -25.55 -9.04 10.03
N LEU A 105 -24.40 -8.42 10.34
CA LEU A 105 -23.29 -8.27 9.38
C LEU A 105 -21.95 -8.68 10.00
N PHE A 106 -21.13 -9.30 9.16
CA PHE A 106 -19.72 -9.52 9.47
C PHE A 106 -18.92 -8.24 9.26
N LEU A 107 -18.10 -7.91 10.25
CA LEU A 107 -17.23 -6.76 10.27
C LEU A 107 -15.78 -7.21 10.19
N THR A 108 -15.06 -6.61 9.24
CA THR A 108 -13.63 -6.82 9.03
C THR A 108 -12.93 -5.49 9.20
N SER A 109 -12.32 -5.25 10.37
CA SER A 109 -11.69 -3.96 10.68
C SER A 109 -10.50 -3.66 9.78
N LYS A 110 -9.77 -4.69 9.36
CA LYS A 110 -8.56 -4.57 8.54
C LYS A 110 -8.47 -5.68 7.51
N VAL A 111 -8.25 -5.27 6.26
CA VAL A 111 -7.95 -6.15 5.13
C VAL A 111 -6.47 -6.08 4.85
N ASN A 112 -5.84 -7.22 4.61
CA ASN A 112 -4.44 -7.28 4.19
C ASN A 112 -4.28 -6.59 2.81
N THR A 113 -3.27 -5.73 2.68
CA THR A 113 -3.04 -4.84 1.53
C THR A 113 -2.97 -5.57 0.19
N ILE A 114 -2.50 -6.83 0.17
CA ILE A 114 -2.44 -7.65 -1.05
C ILE A 114 -3.85 -7.96 -1.60
N PHE A 115 -4.85 -8.05 -0.73
CA PHE A 115 -6.23 -8.38 -1.08
C PHE A 115 -7.12 -7.15 -1.24
N GLN A 116 -6.67 -5.98 -0.76
CA GLN A 116 -7.42 -4.72 -0.81
C GLN A 116 -7.87 -4.28 -2.22
N PRO A 117 -7.14 -4.55 -3.32
CA PRO A 117 -7.60 -4.22 -4.67
C PRO A 117 -8.76 -5.10 -5.17
N ILE A 118 -8.92 -6.32 -4.65
CA ILE A 118 -9.88 -7.31 -5.16
C ILE A 118 -11.32 -6.78 -5.13
N PRO A 119 -11.83 -6.23 -4.02
CA PRO A 119 -13.15 -5.61 -3.99
C PRO A 119 -13.38 -4.57 -5.08
N ARG A 120 -12.35 -3.75 -5.37
CA ARG A 120 -12.43 -2.66 -6.35
C ARG A 120 -12.47 -3.17 -7.78
N LEU A 121 -11.72 -4.23 -8.05
CA LEU A 121 -11.67 -4.88 -9.37
C LEU A 121 -12.93 -5.69 -9.67
N ASN A 122 -13.60 -6.18 -8.62
CA ASN A 122 -14.87 -6.91 -8.74
C ASN A 122 -16.11 -6.00 -8.75
N CYS A 123 -15.95 -4.68 -8.61
CA CYS A 123 -17.05 -3.74 -8.77
C CYS A 123 -17.44 -3.64 -10.24
N ILE A 124 -18.53 -4.34 -10.58
CA ILE A 124 -19.28 -4.14 -11.81
C ILE A 124 -19.74 -2.68 -11.87
N SER A 125 -19.44 -1.99 -12.97
CA SER A 125 -19.81 -0.59 -13.18
C SER A 125 -21.33 -0.42 -13.25
N GLU A 126 -21.87 0.75 -12.90
CA GLU A 126 -23.33 0.96 -12.86
C GLU A 126 -24.04 0.68 -14.19
N SER A 127 -23.35 0.80 -15.33
CA SER A 127 -23.87 0.44 -16.65
C SER A 127 -24.14 -1.05 -16.84
N ASP A 128 -23.51 -1.91 -16.06
CA ASP A 128 -23.61 -3.36 -16.15
C ASP A 128 -24.67 -3.93 -15.17
N LYS A 129 -25.14 -3.13 -14.19
CA LYS A 129 -26.20 -3.53 -13.23
C LYS A 129 -27.56 -3.82 -13.88
N ASN A 130 -27.80 -3.32 -15.09
CA ASN A 130 -29.04 -3.52 -15.84
C ASN A 130 -29.10 -4.86 -16.60
N LYS A 131 -28.05 -5.68 -16.52
CA LYS A 131 -28.05 -7.05 -17.07
C LYS A 131 -27.75 -8.04 -15.94
N GLN A 132 -28.83 -8.61 -15.42
CA GLN A 132 -28.86 -9.75 -14.49
C GLN A 132 -28.58 -9.45 -13.00
N GLY A 133 -29.67 -9.43 -12.21
CA GLY A 133 -29.74 -9.96 -10.85
C GLY A 133 -28.75 -9.43 -9.81
N SER A 134 -29.12 -8.32 -9.15
CA SER A 134 -28.73 -7.93 -7.78
C SER A 134 -27.59 -8.73 -7.11
N ILE A 135 -26.34 -8.36 -7.38
CA ILE A 135 -25.23 -8.68 -6.49
C ILE A 135 -25.00 -7.44 -5.63
N SER A 136 -25.81 -7.29 -4.58
CA SER A 136 -25.59 -6.29 -3.55
C SER A 136 -24.36 -6.68 -2.74
N ALA A 137 -23.24 -5.99 -2.97
CA ALA A 137 -22.14 -5.83 -2.01
C ALA A 137 -21.70 -7.10 -1.23
N ASP A 138 -21.46 -8.21 -1.94
CA ASP A 138 -21.00 -9.47 -1.34
C ASP A 138 -19.48 -9.52 -1.16
N LEU A 139 -18.94 -8.64 -0.31
CA LEU A 139 -17.63 -8.89 0.31
C LEU A 139 -17.76 -9.81 1.53
N SER A 140 -18.98 -9.94 2.06
CA SER A 140 -19.33 -10.78 3.20
C SER A 140 -19.38 -12.28 2.87
N ASN A 141 -19.57 -12.65 1.59
CA ASN A 141 -19.74 -14.04 1.16
C ASN A 141 -18.43 -14.85 1.00
N TRP A 142 -17.30 -14.27 1.41
CA TRP A 142 -16.01 -14.96 1.40
C TRP A 142 -15.73 -15.75 2.68
N VAL A 143 -16.53 -15.51 3.72
CA VAL A 143 -16.57 -16.35 4.92
C VAL A 143 -17.95 -17.01 4.93
N GLY A 144 -18.03 -18.17 4.26
CA GLY A 144 -19.13 -19.15 4.30
C GLY A 144 -20.57 -18.61 4.36
N THR A 145 -21.36 -18.87 3.32
CA THR A 145 -22.82 -18.72 3.37
C THR A 145 -23.38 -19.44 4.61
N ILE A 146 -24.23 -18.73 5.35
CA ILE A 146 -25.06 -19.26 6.44
C ILE A 146 -25.86 -20.46 5.90
N GLY A 147 -25.49 -21.65 6.39
CA GLY A 147 -26.20 -22.90 6.18
C GLY A 147 -26.08 -23.73 7.45
N PHE A 148 -27.10 -23.62 8.31
CA PHE A 148 -27.56 -24.74 9.13
C PHE A 148 -28.66 -25.46 8.35
#